data_AF-A0A821NJB9-F1
#
_entry.id   AF-A0A821NJB9-F1
#
_cell.length_a   1.000
_cell.length_b   1.000
_cell.length_c   1.000
_cell.angle_alpha   90.00
_cell.angle_beta   90.00
_cell.angle_gamma   90.00
#
_symmetry.space_group_name_H-M   'P 1'
#
loop_
_entity.id
_entity.type
_entity.pdbx_description
1 polymer ?
#
loop_
_entity_poly.entity_id
_entity_poly.type
_entity_poly.pdbx_seq_one_letter_code
_entity_poly.pdbx_strand_id
1 'polypeptide(L)'
;MNTTDLKYLAVTAASITDKVNEKGRPHNKRYPFQQQHPQTTTHILMKYSERHVPILYGPQIPRRDRDDTRERYSRAILTLFVPWRTVTDLCGVNQTWEDAFKSRKNRISIHSWKIIENIQLLHECKKDRDEYLLQVIAEAQTDNDAIDPVLLPANQHID
;
A
#
# COMPACT_ATOMS: atom_id res chain seq x y z
N MET A 1 14.97 -64.46 -20.45
CA MET A 1 14.32 -63.14 -20.40
C MET A 1 15.36 -62.10 -20.78
N ASN A 2 15.11 -61.36 -21.86
CA ASN A 2 16.08 -60.48 -22.51
C ASN A 2 16.13 -59.12 -21.80
N THR A 3 17.33 -58.56 -21.60
CA THR A 3 17.57 -57.29 -20.88
C THR A 3 16.89 -56.08 -21.53
N THR A 4 16.45 -56.21 -22.77
CA THR A 4 15.69 -55.21 -23.52
C THR A 4 14.25 -55.04 -23.01
N ASP A 5 13.63 -56.09 -22.45
CA ASP A 5 12.23 -56.06 -21.99
C ASP A 5 12.07 -55.31 -20.65
N LEU A 6 13.13 -55.28 -19.83
CA LEU A 6 13.14 -54.56 -18.55
C LEU A 6 13.08 -53.04 -18.73
N LYS A 7 13.58 -52.50 -19.85
CA LYS A 7 13.52 -51.06 -20.15
C LYS A 7 12.10 -50.57 -20.41
N TYR A 8 11.25 -51.40 -21.03
CA TYR A 8 9.87 -51.03 -21.35
C TYR A 8 8.93 -51.11 -20.13
N LEU A 9 9.22 -52.01 -19.18
CA LEU A 9 8.48 -52.11 -17.92
C LEU A 9 8.79 -50.94 -16.96
N ALA A 10 10.03 -50.44 -16.91
CA ALA A 10 10.40 -49.29 -16.08
C ALA A 10 9.75 -47.98 -16.56
N VAL A 11 9.59 -47.78 -17.87
CA VAL A 11 8.89 -46.61 -18.44
C VAL A 11 7.39 -46.66 -18.10
N THR A 12 6.80 -47.86 -18.00
CA THR A 12 5.38 -48.01 -17.70
C THR A 12 5.09 -47.74 -16.21
N ALA A 13 5.98 -48.15 -15.30
CA ALA A 13 5.85 -47.87 -13.86
C ALA A 13 6.15 -46.41 -13.49
N ALA A 14 6.99 -45.70 -14.26
CA ALA A 14 7.33 -44.28 -14.01
C ALA A 14 6.36 -43.27 -14.66
N SER A 15 5.38 -43.73 -15.43
CA SER A 15 4.45 -42.85 -16.18
C SER A 15 2.98 -42.98 -15.77
N ILE A 16 2.70 -43.58 -14.62
CA ILE A 16 1.45 -43.34 -13.88
C ILE A 16 1.66 -42.18 -12.90
N THR A 17 2.24 -41.08 -13.39
CA THR A 17 1.88 -39.78 -12.86
C THR A 17 0.66 -39.37 -13.67
N ASP A 18 -0.51 -39.34 -13.03
CA ASP A 18 -1.72 -38.77 -13.60
C ASP A 18 -1.36 -37.49 -14.36
N LYS A 19 -1.27 -37.58 -15.69
CA LYS A 19 -1.22 -36.41 -16.55
C LYS A 19 -2.63 -35.86 -16.52
N VAL A 20 -2.93 -35.09 -15.46
CA VAL A 20 -4.14 -34.31 -15.35
C VAL A 20 -4.17 -33.45 -16.61
N ASN A 21 -5.14 -33.74 -17.45
CA ASN A 21 -5.42 -33.03 -18.68
C ASN A 21 -5.94 -31.63 -18.28
N GLU A 22 -5.06 -30.74 -17.81
CA GLU A 22 -5.40 -29.38 -17.37
C GLU A 22 -5.62 -28.49 -18.60
N LYS A 23 -6.64 -28.80 -19.40
CA LYS A 23 -7.23 -27.82 -20.32
C LYS A 23 -8.11 -26.89 -19.49
N GLY A 24 -7.60 -25.72 -19.13
CA GLY A 24 -8.35 -24.67 -18.42
C GLY A 24 -7.47 -23.68 -17.68
N ARG A 25 -8.07 -22.62 -17.12
CA ARG A 25 -7.37 -21.71 -16.21
C ARG A 25 -6.94 -22.49 -14.96
N PRO A 26 -5.66 -22.43 -14.53
CA PRO A 26 -5.19 -23.17 -13.36
C PRO A 26 -6.00 -22.77 -12.12
N HIS A 27 -6.31 -23.74 -11.27
CA HIS A 27 -7.05 -23.48 -10.04
C HIS A 27 -6.29 -22.55 -9.10
N ASN A 28 -7.03 -21.63 -8.47
CA ASN A 28 -6.49 -20.78 -7.42
C ASN A 28 -5.98 -21.63 -6.24
N LYS A 29 -4.86 -21.23 -5.63
CA LYS A 29 -4.32 -21.92 -4.45
C LYS A 29 -5.27 -21.75 -3.27
N ARG A 30 -5.55 -22.85 -2.57
CA ARG A 30 -6.48 -22.92 -1.44
C ARG A 30 -5.72 -23.20 -0.15
N TYR A 31 -6.11 -22.55 0.94
CA TYR A 31 -5.51 -22.70 2.26
C TYR A 31 -6.62 -22.88 3.30
N PRO A 32 -6.51 -23.85 4.22
CA PRO A 32 -7.44 -23.95 5.33
C PRO A 32 -7.25 -22.78 6.30
N PHE A 33 -8.29 -22.44 7.05
CA PHE A 33 -8.13 -21.59 8.23
C PHE A 33 -7.35 -22.34 9.33
N GLN A 34 -6.92 -21.60 10.35
CA GLN A 34 -6.40 -22.23 11.56
C GLN A 34 -7.51 -22.96 12.30
N GLN A 35 -7.15 -24.02 13.01
CA GLN A 35 -8.11 -24.84 13.77
C GLN A 35 -8.94 -24.04 14.78
N GLN A 36 -8.40 -22.93 15.30
CA GLN A 36 -9.10 -22.05 16.24
C GLN A 36 -10.08 -21.07 15.58
N HIS A 37 -10.14 -21.00 14.25
CA HIS A 37 -10.99 -20.05 13.55
C HIS A 37 -12.46 -20.53 13.54
N PRO A 38 -13.46 -19.66 13.85
CA PRO A 38 -14.87 -20.07 13.91
C PRO A 38 -15.40 -20.72 12.62
N GLN A 39 -14.82 -20.37 11.48
CA GLN A 39 -15.22 -20.87 10.15
C GLN A 39 -14.29 -21.95 9.59
N THR A 40 -13.43 -22.57 10.40
CA THR A 40 -12.42 -23.52 9.91
C THR A 40 -13.00 -24.76 9.23
N THR A 41 -14.21 -25.19 9.61
CA THR A 41 -14.89 -26.36 9.03
C THR A 41 -15.74 -26.01 7.82
N THR A 42 -16.17 -24.74 7.71
CA THR A 42 -17.16 -24.30 6.72
C THR A 42 -16.55 -23.51 5.56
N HIS A 43 -15.40 -22.89 5.75
CA HIS A 43 -14.79 -21.99 4.77
C HIS A 43 -13.33 -22.33 4.50
N ILE A 44 -12.83 -21.89 3.34
CA ILE A 44 -11.41 -21.97 2.96
C ILE A 44 -10.94 -20.63 2.39
N LEU A 45 -9.66 -20.32 2.59
CA LEU A 45 -9.04 -19.13 2.00
C LEU A 45 -8.59 -19.46 0.58
N MET A 46 -8.94 -18.60 -0.37
CA MET A 46 -8.50 -18.70 -1.76
C MET A 46 -7.55 -17.56 -2.09
N LYS A 47 -6.37 -17.89 -2.61
CA LYS A 47 -5.43 -16.91 -3.11
C LYS A 47 -5.76 -16.58 -4.57
N TYR A 48 -5.99 -15.31 -4.86
CA TYR A 48 -6.15 -14.82 -6.22
C TYR A 48 -4.95 -15.21 -7.09
N SER A 49 -5.21 -15.66 -8.31
CA SER A 49 -4.17 -16.00 -9.29
C SER A 49 -3.48 -14.76 -9.86
N GLU A 50 -4.22 -13.65 -9.95
CA GLU A 50 -3.72 -12.36 -10.41
C GLU A 50 -3.42 -11.42 -9.24
N ARG A 51 -2.50 -10.48 -9.46
CA ARG A 51 -2.16 -9.46 -8.48
C ARG A 51 -3.17 -8.33 -8.58
N HIS A 52 -3.80 -7.98 -7.46
CA HIS A 52 -4.66 -6.81 -7.35
C HIS A 52 -3.99 -5.74 -6.50
N VAL A 53 -4.17 -4.48 -6.89
CA VAL A 53 -3.77 -3.33 -6.08
C VAL A 53 -4.99 -2.91 -5.25
N PRO A 54 -4.93 -3.01 -3.91
CA PRO A 54 -6.06 -2.61 -3.08
C PRO A 54 -6.23 -1.09 -3.14
N ILE A 55 -7.49 -0.65 -3.24
CA ILE A 55 -7.86 0.76 -3.05
C ILE A 55 -8.05 0.96 -1.55
N LEU A 56 -7.23 1.81 -0.95
CA LEU A 56 -7.33 2.16 0.46
C LEU A 56 -8.38 3.27 0.63
N TYR A 57 -9.47 2.96 1.33
CA TYR A 57 -10.49 3.94 1.70
C TYR A 57 -10.18 4.53 3.07
N GLY A 58 -10.32 5.85 3.19
CA GLY A 58 -10.15 6.59 4.44
C GLY A 58 -9.09 7.69 4.36
N PRO A 59 -8.64 8.20 5.52
CA PRO A 59 -7.61 9.23 5.59
C PRO A 59 -6.31 8.81 4.93
N GLN A 60 -5.59 9.78 4.36
CA GLN A 60 -4.27 9.52 3.79
C GLN A 60 -3.30 9.00 4.85
N ILE A 61 -2.39 8.12 4.42
CA ILE A 61 -1.29 7.65 5.27
C ILE A 61 -0.47 8.88 5.69
N PRO A 62 -0.24 9.12 7.00
CA PRO A 62 0.47 10.32 7.45
C PRO A 62 1.91 10.38 6.93
N ARG A 63 2.48 11.58 6.83
CA ARG A 63 3.91 11.77 6.53
C ARG A 63 4.77 11.45 7.75
N ARG A 64 6.04 11.08 7.53
CA ARG A 64 6.94 10.63 8.61
C ARG A 64 7.75 11.75 9.26
N ASP A 65 7.90 12.87 8.59
CA ASP A 65 8.84 13.94 8.90
C ASP A 65 8.30 14.97 9.91
N ARG A 66 7.07 14.81 10.39
CA ARG A 66 6.53 15.60 11.50
C ARG A 66 6.39 14.75 12.77
N ASP A 67 6.70 15.34 13.92
CA ASP A 67 6.61 14.62 15.20
C ASP A 67 5.15 14.35 15.59
N ASP A 68 4.24 15.29 15.33
CA ASP A 68 2.81 15.13 15.62
C ASP A 68 2.11 14.03 14.81
N THR A 69 2.75 13.55 13.73
CA THR A 69 2.26 12.48 12.87
C THR A 69 3.02 11.16 13.04
N ARG A 70 4.15 11.15 13.75
CA ARG A 70 5.10 10.02 13.82
C ARG A 70 4.46 8.73 14.32
N GLU A 71 3.70 8.78 15.41
CA GLU A 71 2.99 7.62 15.97
C GLU A 71 1.93 7.08 14.99
N ARG A 72 1.17 7.96 14.36
CA ARG A 72 0.14 7.57 13.38
C ARG A 72 0.76 6.98 12.11
N TYR A 73 1.88 7.55 11.64
CA TYR A 73 2.66 7.01 10.53
C TYR A 73 3.17 5.60 10.85
N SER A 74 3.85 5.42 11.97
CA SER A 74 4.39 4.13 12.40
C SER A 74 3.31 3.06 12.49
N ARG A 75 2.15 3.40 13.08
CA ARG A 75 0.98 2.51 13.12
C ARG A 75 0.47 2.13 11.73
N ALA A 76 0.34 3.10 10.83
CA ALA A 76 -0.14 2.85 9.48
C ALA A 76 0.82 1.93 8.69
N ILE A 77 2.12 2.21 8.73
CA ILE A 77 3.13 1.40 8.03
C ILE A 77 3.19 -0.03 8.57
N LEU A 78 3.18 -0.20 9.90
CA LEU A 78 3.14 -1.53 10.51
C LEU A 78 1.89 -2.31 10.10
N THR A 79 0.72 -1.67 10.11
CA THR A 79 -0.55 -2.32 9.76
C THR A 79 -0.59 -2.79 8.32
N LEU A 80 -0.01 -2.02 7.39
CA LEU A 80 -0.07 -2.30 5.96
C LEU A 80 1.03 -3.23 5.46
N PHE A 81 2.23 -3.17 6.07
CA PHE A 81 3.43 -3.77 5.48
C PHE A 81 4.10 -4.84 6.36
N VAL A 82 3.65 -5.06 7.59
CA VAL A 82 4.09 -6.18 8.41
C VAL A 82 2.96 -7.21 8.47
N PRO A 83 3.21 -8.52 8.32
CA PRO A 83 2.18 -9.53 8.55
C PRO A 83 1.79 -9.62 10.03
N TRP A 84 0.48 -9.55 10.32
CA TRP A 84 -0.08 -9.64 11.67
C TRP A 84 -1.42 -10.39 11.67
N ARG A 85 -1.81 -10.88 12.86
CA ARG A 85 -3.14 -11.45 13.13
C ARG A 85 -3.81 -10.73 14.30
N THR A 86 -3.02 -10.25 15.24
CA THR A 86 -3.45 -9.49 16.41
C THR A 86 -2.68 -8.18 16.48
N VAL A 87 -3.25 -7.19 17.17
CA VAL A 87 -2.58 -5.89 17.33
C VAL A 87 -1.24 -6.02 18.06
N THR A 88 -1.13 -7.01 18.96
CA THR A 88 0.10 -7.31 19.71
C THR A 88 1.25 -7.79 18.83
N ASP A 89 0.98 -8.35 17.65
CA ASP A 89 2.03 -8.70 16.67
C ASP A 89 2.74 -7.43 16.13
N LEU A 90 1.99 -6.32 16.09
CA LEU A 90 2.46 -5.04 15.58
C LEU A 90 3.07 -4.17 16.68
N CYS A 91 2.38 -4.03 17.82
CA CYS A 91 2.80 -3.15 18.92
C CYS A 91 2.48 -3.79 20.27
N GLY A 92 3.48 -3.83 21.16
CA GLY A 92 3.29 -4.33 22.53
C GLY A 92 2.45 -3.37 23.37
N VAL A 93 1.85 -3.88 24.45
CA VAL A 93 0.94 -3.10 25.32
C VAL A 93 1.63 -1.86 25.92
N ASN A 94 2.90 -1.99 26.30
CA ASN A 94 3.69 -0.91 26.90
C ASN A 94 4.71 -0.30 25.92
N GLN A 95 4.44 -0.40 24.62
CA GLN A 95 5.34 0.06 23.55
C GLN A 95 4.69 1.20 22.77
N THR A 96 5.48 2.20 22.38
CA THR A 96 5.04 3.22 21.41
C THR A 96 5.02 2.64 20.00
N TRP A 97 4.21 3.20 19.11
CA TRP A 97 4.20 2.73 17.71
C TRP A 97 5.52 3.02 17.02
N GLU A 98 6.19 4.12 17.35
CA GLU A 98 7.52 4.44 16.83
C GLU A 98 8.56 3.39 17.22
N ASP A 99 8.63 3.00 18.50
CA ASP A 99 9.59 1.97 18.94
C ASP A 99 9.25 0.61 18.32
N ALA A 100 7.96 0.30 18.22
CA ALA A 100 7.50 -0.91 17.56
C ALA A 100 7.88 -0.95 16.09
N PHE A 101 7.79 0.19 15.41
CA PHE A 101 8.18 0.32 14.01
C PHE A 101 9.69 0.14 13.86
N LYS A 102 10.51 0.81 14.69
CA LYS A 102 11.97 0.66 14.70
C LYS A 102 12.39 -0.80 14.84
N SER A 103 11.81 -1.55 15.77
CA SER A 103 12.19 -2.94 16.02
C SER A 103 11.75 -3.92 14.93
N ARG A 104 10.73 -3.57 14.13
CA ARG A 104 10.12 -4.47 13.13
C ARG A 104 10.43 -4.09 11.67
N LYS A 105 11.28 -3.08 11.44
CA LYS A 105 11.66 -2.64 10.07
C LYS A 105 12.17 -3.77 9.18
N ASN A 106 12.90 -4.73 9.76
CA ASN A 106 13.44 -5.89 9.05
C ASN A 106 12.37 -6.90 8.59
N ARG A 107 11.14 -6.83 9.12
CA ARG A 107 10.01 -7.65 8.68
C ARG A 107 9.33 -7.10 7.42
N ILE A 108 9.63 -5.86 7.04
CA ILE A 108 9.11 -5.21 5.85
C ILE A 108 9.97 -5.59 4.66
N SER A 109 9.33 -6.06 3.58
CA SER A 109 10.04 -6.46 2.37
C SER A 109 10.70 -5.26 1.66
N ILE A 110 11.78 -5.52 0.92
CA ILE A 110 12.47 -4.50 0.11
C ILE A 110 11.50 -3.85 -0.90
N HIS A 111 10.59 -4.62 -1.49
CA HIS A 111 9.59 -4.08 -2.41
C HIS A 111 8.61 -3.15 -1.69
N SER A 112 8.17 -3.52 -0.48
CA SER A 112 7.31 -2.69 0.35
C SER A 112 7.97 -1.38 0.75
N TRP A 113 9.28 -1.37 1.01
CA TRP A 113 10.02 -0.14 1.30
C TRP A 113 9.94 0.89 0.18
N LYS A 114 10.01 0.47 -1.09
CA LYS A 114 9.82 1.37 -2.23
C LYS A 114 8.44 2.04 -2.22
N ILE A 115 7.39 1.29 -1.82
CA ILE A 115 6.03 1.84 -1.69
C ILE A 115 5.98 2.86 -0.53
N ILE A 116 6.61 2.53 0.60
CA ILE A 116 6.68 3.41 1.78
C ILE A 116 7.40 4.72 1.44
N GLU A 117 8.50 4.65 0.69
CA GLU A 117 9.23 5.81 0.20
C GLU A 117 8.38 6.65 -0.76
N ASN A 118 7.67 6.01 -1.69
CA ASN A 118 6.76 6.72 -2.61
C ASN A 118 5.62 7.45 -1.86
N ILE A 119 5.10 6.87 -0.78
CA ILE A 119 4.09 7.55 0.05
C ILE A 119 4.64 8.87 0.61
N GLN A 120 5.90 8.85 1.09
CA GLN A 120 6.54 10.06 1.59
C GLN A 120 6.81 11.07 0.46
N LEU A 121 7.31 10.60 -0.69
CA LEU A 121 7.55 11.44 -1.87
C LEU A 121 6.27 12.15 -2.34
N LEU A 122 5.12 11.47 -2.32
CA LEU A 122 3.83 12.08 -2.67
C LEU A 122 3.47 13.26 -1.74
N HIS A 123 3.81 13.18 -0.45
CA HIS A 123 3.61 14.30 0.48
C HIS A 123 4.55 15.47 0.20
N GLU A 124 5.80 15.18 -0.16
CA GLU A 124 6.79 16.18 -0.52
C GLU A 124 6.37 16.93 -1.80
N CYS A 125 6.05 16.23 -2.88
CA CYS A 125 5.58 16.85 -4.11
C CYS A 125 4.29 17.65 -3.91
N LYS A 126 3.36 17.16 -3.06
CA LYS A 126 2.15 17.90 -2.74
C LYS A 126 2.47 19.20 -2.02
N LYS A 127 3.37 19.15 -1.02
CA LYS A 127 3.82 20.32 -0.27
C LYS A 127 4.45 21.35 -1.21
N ASP A 128 5.39 20.95 -2.04
CA ASP A 128 6.10 21.85 -2.96
C ASP A 128 5.13 22.54 -3.93
N ARG A 129 4.17 21.79 -4.47
CA ARG A 129 3.11 22.33 -5.34
C ARG A 129 2.24 23.34 -4.59
N ASP A 130 1.81 23.01 -3.37
CA ASP A 130 0.92 23.86 -2.60
C ASP A 130 1.65 25.16 -2.18
N GLU A 131 2.95 25.09 -1.84
CA GLU A 131 3.81 26.25 -1.57
C GLU A 131 3.98 27.15 -2.80
N TYR A 132 4.28 26.57 -3.95
CA TYR A 132 4.36 27.30 -5.22
C TYR A 132 3.05 28.03 -5.55
N LEU A 133 1.91 27.35 -5.37
CA LEU A 133 0.60 27.94 -5.64
C LEU A 133 0.29 29.11 -4.70
N LEU A 134 0.67 29.01 -3.42
CA LEU A 134 0.52 30.12 -2.48
C LEU A 134 1.37 31.33 -2.87
N GLN A 135 2.60 31.11 -3.35
CA GLN A 135 3.47 32.18 -3.83
C GLN A 135 2.85 32.92 -5.03
N VAL A 136 2.36 32.18 -6.03
CA VAL A 136 1.71 32.77 -7.21
C VAL A 136 0.47 33.59 -6.83
N ILE A 137 -0.32 33.10 -5.87
CA ILE A 137 -1.50 33.85 -5.38
C ILE A 137 -1.08 35.14 -4.66
N ALA A 138 -0.04 35.09 -3.84
CA ALA A 138 0.46 36.25 -3.12
C ALA A 138 0.99 37.32 -4.09
N GLU A 139 1.76 36.92 -5.11
CA GLU A 139 2.28 37.82 -6.15
C GLU A 139 1.12 38.50 -6.94
N ALA A 140 0.08 37.73 -7.31
CA ALA A 140 -1.10 38.28 -7.99
C ALA A 140 -1.91 39.25 -7.11
N GLN A 141 -1.89 39.09 -5.79
CA GLN A 141 -2.54 40.03 -4.87
C GLN A 141 -1.75 41.34 -4.76
N THR A 142 -0.42 41.26 -4.66
CA THR A 142 0.43 42.45 -4.63
C THR A 142 0.35 43.28 -5.91
N ASP A 143 0.21 42.64 -7.07
CA ASP A 143 0.05 43.35 -8.34
C ASP A 143 -1.30 44.07 -8.44
N ASN A 144 -2.37 43.49 -7.88
CA ASN A 144 -3.69 44.14 -7.85
C ASN A 144 -3.73 45.33 -6.87
N ASP A 145 -3.08 45.21 -5.70
CA ASP A 145 -3.01 46.28 -4.70
C ASP A 145 -2.11 47.45 -5.14
N ALA A 146 -1.21 47.22 -6.10
CA ALA A 146 -0.36 48.25 -6.71
C ALA A 146 -1.05 49.07 -7.82
N ILE A 147 -2.26 48.68 -8.24
CA ILE A 147 -3.06 49.45 -9.19
C ILE A 147 -3.83 50.52 -8.41
N ASP A 148 -3.35 51.77 -8.50
CA ASP A 148 -3.94 52.96 -7.88
C ASP A 148 -5.42 53.12 -8.31
N PRO A 149 -6.40 53.12 -7.39
CA PRO A 149 -7.81 53.22 -7.76
C PRO A 149 -8.17 54.68 -8.05
N VAL A 150 -7.72 55.24 -9.17
CA VAL A 150 -8.18 56.55 -9.61
C VAL A 150 -8.49 56.54 -11.09
N LEU A 151 -9.79 56.46 -11.40
CA LEU A 151 -10.45 57.34 -12.37
C LEU A 151 -11.94 57.44 -11.99
N LEU A 152 -12.26 58.29 -11.02
CA LEU A 152 -13.63 58.82 -10.92
C LEU A 152 -13.87 59.71 -12.16
N PRO A 153 -14.95 59.53 -12.92
CA PRO A 153 -15.25 60.41 -14.04
C PRO A 153 -15.50 61.83 -13.51
N ALA A 154 -14.76 62.79 -14.07
CA ALA A 154 -14.76 64.20 -13.68
C ALA A 154 -16.03 65.00 -14.05
N ASN A 155 -17.20 64.38 -14.02
CA ASN A 155 -18.47 65.02 -14.39
C ASN A 155 -19.50 64.91 -13.28
N GLN A 156 -19.27 65.63 -12.19
CA GLN A 156 -20.35 66.14 -11.33
C GLN A 156 -20.22 67.65 -11.26
N HIS A 157 -20.70 68.32 -12.32
CA HIS A 157 -21.04 69.72 -12.23
C HIS A 157 -22.35 69.83 -11.45
N ILE A 158 -22.25 70.42 -10.26
CA ILE A 158 -23.37 70.98 -9.52
C ILE A 158 -23.85 72.19 -10.30
N ASP A 159 -25.13 72.19 -10.69
CA ASP A 159 -26.03 73.34 -10.74
C ASP A 159 -27.49 72.82 -10.68
#